data_AF-A0A0M0T5V8-F1
#
_entry.id   AF-A0A0M0T5V8-F1
#
_cell.length_a   1.000
_cell.length_b   1.000
_cell.length_c   1.000
_cell.angle_alpha   90.00
_cell.angle_beta   90.00
_cell.angle_gamma   90.00
#
_symmetry.space_group_name_H-M   'P 1'
#
loop_
_entity.id
_entity.type
_entity.pdbx_description
1 polymer ?
#
loop_
_entity_poly.entity_id
_entity_poly.type
_entity_poly.pdbx_seq_one_letter_code
_entity_poly.pdbx_strand_id
1 'polypeptide(L)'
;RRIADPDLPVALRELLTIRLQASTTSTSKYKALMNGISADGRLRGTLQFCGASRTGRWAGRLFQPQNLPRATLNQATIDTGIEALKSDCADLLFDNVMELTSSALRGVIIAPNGKKLVVSDLSNIEGRMLAWLAGEDWKIKAFSDFDKGIGADLYKLAYARAFNIEPGDVTKDQRQIGKVMELGLGYGGGVAAFVTFALTYALDLDELATAALPNIPVKVQRDAMSWYKKSVEQNQTYGLSERVFITCDSLKRMWRNAHTATVPFWYELEEAVKRAISSPSITIPCRKLRVRRDGAWLRVVLPSGRAVCYPSPRLDDGQISYMGTNPYSRKWQRLKTYGGKLVENVTQAAARDVLAGNMPRIESAGYGIVLTVHDEVLTEAPDTPDYSHKHLSSLLATNPDWALDLPLNAGGFESYRYKKE
;
A
#
# COMPACT_ATOMS: atom_id res chain seq x y z
N ARG A 1 -12.49 0.21 -21.82
CA ARG A 1 -12.24 1.15 -22.95
C ARG A 1 -13.29 1.01 -24.05
N ARG A 2 -13.47 -0.14 -24.73
CA ARG A 2 -14.56 -0.29 -25.73
C ARG A 2 -15.98 -0.25 -25.17
N ILE A 3 -16.23 -0.76 -23.96
CA ILE A 3 -17.59 -0.77 -23.37
C ILE A 3 -18.15 0.61 -23.05
N ALA A 4 -17.31 1.65 -22.99
CA ALA A 4 -17.71 3.03 -22.71
C ALA A 4 -17.97 3.84 -23.98
N ASP A 5 -17.78 3.24 -25.16
CA ASP A 5 -18.07 3.84 -26.45
C ASP A 5 -19.60 4.00 -26.60
N PRO A 6 -20.13 5.23 -26.77
CA PRO A 6 -21.57 5.44 -26.92
C PRO A 6 -22.13 4.83 -28.21
N ASP A 7 -21.31 4.64 -29.25
CA ASP A 7 -21.73 4.14 -30.56
C ASP A 7 -21.80 2.61 -30.62
N LEU A 8 -21.45 1.93 -29.52
CA LEU A 8 -21.47 0.47 -29.45
C LEU A 8 -22.91 -0.07 -29.44
N PRO A 9 -23.30 -0.98 -30.37
CA PRO A 9 -24.62 -1.60 -30.36
C PRO A 9 -24.95 -2.24 -29.02
N VAL A 10 -26.18 -2.09 -28.55
CA VAL A 10 -26.63 -2.56 -27.22
C VAL A 10 -26.31 -4.03 -27.00
N ALA A 11 -26.62 -4.90 -27.98
CA ALA A 11 -26.33 -6.33 -27.90
C ALA A 11 -24.82 -6.63 -27.80
N LEU A 12 -23.96 -5.85 -28.46
CA LEU A 12 -22.51 -6.01 -28.36
C LEU A 12 -22.00 -5.51 -27.00
N ARG A 13 -22.58 -4.42 -26.47
CA ARG A 13 -22.26 -3.91 -25.13
C ARG A 13 -22.61 -4.95 -24.08
N GLU A 14 -23.79 -5.55 -24.16
CA GLU A 14 -24.26 -6.62 -23.29
C GLU A 14 -23.35 -7.85 -23.37
N LEU A 15 -23.02 -8.33 -24.58
CA LEU A 15 -22.09 -9.44 -24.78
C LEU A 15 -20.70 -9.16 -24.16
N LEU A 16 -20.19 -7.93 -24.30
CA LEU A 16 -18.93 -7.53 -23.68
C LEU A 16 -19.03 -7.45 -22.16
N THR A 17 -20.15 -6.99 -21.60
CA THR A 17 -20.43 -7.00 -20.15
C THR A 17 -20.39 -8.43 -19.62
N ILE A 18 -21.14 -9.34 -20.25
CA ILE A 18 -21.19 -10.76 -19.87
C ILE A 18 -19.80 -11.39 -19.96
N ARG A 19 -19.04 -11.12 -21.03
CA ARG A 19 -17.67 -11.63 -21.18
C ARG A 19 -16.74 -11.10 -20.09
N LEU A 20 -16.84 -9.81 -19.73
CA LEU A 20 -16.04 -9.22 -18.65
C LEU A 20 -16.39 -9.86 -17.30
N GLN A 21 -17.69 -10.04 -17.01
CA GLN A 21 -18.14 -10.75 -15.81
C GLN A 21 -17.63 -12.20 -15.79
N ALA A 22 -17.72 -12.94 -16.89
CA ALA A 22 -17.29 -14.34 -16.96
C ALA A 22 -15.77 -14.52 -16.92
N SER A 23 -14.99 -13.52 -17.35
CA SER A 23 -13.52 -13.57 -17.38
C SER A 23 -12.87 -13.12 -16.06
N THR A 24 -13.66 -12.81 -15.04
CA THR A 24 -13.16 -12.42 -13.72
C THR A 24 -12.36 -13.57 -13.11
N THR A 25 -11.09 -13.33 -12.80
CA THR A 25 -10.18 -14.36 -12.26
C THR A 25 -10.43 -14.68 -10.78
N SER A 26 -11.30 -13.93 -10.10
CA SER A 26 -11.65 -14.14 -8.70
C SER A 26 -12.22 -15.53 -8.44
N THR A 27 -12.96 -16.12 -9.38
CA THR A 27 -13.52 -17.47 -9.24
C THR A 27 -12.48 -18.58 -9.26
N SER A 28 -11.34 -18.36 -9.93
CA SER A 28 -10.23 -19.33 -9.92
C SER A 28 -9.66 -19.58 -8.51
N LYS A 29 -9.85 -18.61 -7.59
CA LYS A 29 -9.44 -18.74 -6.18
C LYS A 29 -10.28 -19.77 -5.42
N TYR A 30 -11.56 -19.96 -5.77
CA TYR A 30 -12.37 -21.06 -5.22
C TYR A 30 -11.82 -22.43 -5.62
N LYS A 31 -11.39 -22.58 -6.88
CA LYS A 31 -10.74 -23.82 -7.33
C LYS A 31 -9.42 -24.07 -6.58
N ALA A 32 -8.64 -23.02 -6.34
CA ALA A 32 -7.42 -23.12 -5.54
C ALA A 32 -7.70 -23.52 -4.08
N LEU A 33 -8.82 -23.07 -3.50
CA LEU A 33 -9.29 -23.50 -2.18
C LEU A 33 -9.66 -24.98 -2.17
N MET A 34 -10.53 -25.41 -3.09
CA MET A 34 -10.98 -26.80 -3.18
C MET A 34 -9.81 -27.78 -3.35
N ASN A 35 -8.78 -27.39 -4.10
CA ASN A 35 -7.59 -28.21 -4.29
C ASN A 35 -6.59 -28.17 -3.13
N GLY A 36 -6.70 -27.20 -2.22
CA GLY A 36 -5.69 -26.91 -1.19
C GLY A 36 -6.13 -27.19 0.24
N ILE A 37 -7.43 -27.37 0.50
CA ILE A 37 -7.97 -27.65 1.83
C ILE A 37 -7.49 -29.02 2.31
N SER A 38 -7.00 -29.06 3.55
CA SER A 38 -6.61 -30.30 4.25
C SER A 38 -7.84 -31.05 4.76
N ALA A 39 -7.67 -32.34 5.13
CA ALA A 39 -8.77 -33.20 5.58
C ALA A 39 -9.52 -32.67 6.83
N ASP A 40 -8.91 -31.78 7.62
CA ASP A 40 -9.51 -31.14 8.78
C ASP A 40 -10.27 -29.83 8.45
N GLY A 41 -10.50 -29.55 7.16
CA GLY A 41 -11.19 -28.35 6.71
C GLY A 41 -10.35 -27.08 6.76
N ARG A 42 -9.04 -27.16 7.06
CA ARG A 42 -8.15 -26.00 7.14
C ARG A 42 -7.25 -25.89 5.91
N LEU A 43 -6.94 -24.65 5.53
CA LEU A 43 -5.96 -24.35 4.48
C LEU A 43 -4.61 -23.98 5.11
N ARG A 44 -3.52 -24.61 4.64
CA ARG A 44 -2.15 -24.39 5.15
C ARG A 44 -1.20 -24.00 4.03
N GLY A 45 -0.05 -23.42 4.37
CA GLY A 45 1.00 -23.09 3.40
C GLY A 45 0.65 -21.93 2.45
N THR A 46 -0.24 -21.03 2.85
CA THR A 46 -0.71 -19.90 2.02
C THR A 46 0.25 -18.72 1.97
N LEU A 47 1.26 -18.69 2.85
CA LEU A 47 2.25 -17.61 2.93
C LEU A 47 3.66 -18.20 2.91
N GLN A 48 4.52 -17.65 2.06
CA GLN A 48 5.96 -17.89 2.11
C GLN A 48 6.63 -16.82 2.97
N PHE A 49 7.34 -17.24 4.00
CA PHE A 49 8.22 -16.39 4.80
C PHE A 49 9.28 -15.71 3.91
N CYS A 50 9.46 -14.39 4.08
CA CYS A 50 10.39 -13.58 3.29
C CYS A 50 10.25 -13.74 1.76
N GLY A 51 9.05 -14.06 1.26
CA GLY A 51 8.82 -14.26 -0.17
C GLY A 51 9.03 -13.00 -1.02
N ALA A 52 8.89 -11.81 -0.44
CA ALA A 52 9.33 -10.56 -1.05
C ALA A 52 10.82 -10.33 -0.75
N SER A 53 11.68 -10.84 -1.63
CA SER A 53 13.15 -10.91 -1.45
C SER A 53 13.86 -9.62 -1.03
N ARG A 54 13.28 -8.44 -1.30
CA ARG A 54 13.87 -7.15 -0.91
C ARG A 54 13.42 -6.71 0.47
N THR A 55 12.11 -6.67 0.71
CA THR A 55 11.53 -6.08 1.92
C THR A 55 11.39 -7.08 3.06
N GLY A 56 11.44 -8.39 2.78
CA GLY A 56 11.21 -9.44 3.77
C GLY A 56 9.72 -9.67 4.08
N ARG A 57 8.81 -9.03 3.33
CA ARG A 57 7.37 -9.31 3.44
C ARG A 57 7.07 -10.75 3.07
N TRP A 58 6.04 -11.31 3.71
CA TRP A 58 5.45 -12.56 3.28
C TRP A 58 4.88 -12.42 1.87
N ALA A 59 4.90 -13.51 1.11
CA ALA A 59 4.26 -13.56 -0.20
C ALA A 59 3.20 -14.67 -0.25
N GLY A 60 2.03 -14.36 -0.78
CA GLY A 60 0.96 -15.32 -0.99
C GLY A 60 1.37 -16.51 -1.87
N ARG A 61 0.94 -17.71 -1.48
CA ARG A 61 1.04 -18.98 -2.21
C ARG A 61 -0.36 -19.62 -2.28
N LEU A 62 -0.56 -20.55 -3.21
CA LEU A 62 -1.84 -21.23 -3.42
C LEU A 62 -2.99 -20.22 -3.65
N PHE A 63 -3.88 -20.04 -2.67
CA PHE A 63 -5.01 -19.09 -2.66
C PHE A 63 -4.58 -17.60 -2.74
N GLN A 64 -3.36 -17.27 -2.29
CA GLN A 64 -2.84 -15.89 -2.18
C GLN A 64 -3.80 -14.94 -1.44
N PRO A 65 -3.97 -15.12 -0.12
CA PRO A 65 -4.92 -14.34 0.70
C PRO A 65 -4.59 -12.84 0.77
N GLN A 66 -3.35 -12.45 0.47
CA GLN A 66 -2.91 -11.05 0.46
C GLN A 66 -3.41 -10.26 -0.75
N ASN A 67 -3.92 -10.94 -1.77
CA ASN A 67 -4.40 -10.32 -3.02
C ASN A 67 -5.85 -10.73 -3.30
N LEU A 68 -6.73 -10.52 -2.32
CA LEU A 68 -8.17 -10.73 -2.48
C LEU A 68 -8.84 -9.45 -3.00
N PRO A 69 -9.77 -9.55 -3.96
CA PRO A 69 -10.47 -8.40 -4.53
C PRO A 69 -11.22 -7.65 -3.43
N ARG A 70 -11.31 -6.33 -3.50
CA ARG A 70 -12.18 -5.56 -2.58
C ARG A 70 -13.64 -5.88 -2.93
N ALA A 71 -14.47 -6.08 -1.91
CA ALA A 71 -15.90 -6.28 -2.12
C ALA A 71 -16.54 -5.01 -2.72
N THR A 72 -17.44 -5.20 -3.68
CA THR A 72 -18.25 -4.13 -4.27
C THR A 72 -19.66 -4.08 -3.65
N LEU A 73 -20.13 -5.21 -3.12
CA LEU A 73 -21.40 -5.31 -2.41
C LEU A 73 -21.24 -4.99 -0.91
N ASN A 74 -22.32 -4.53 -0.29
CA ASN A 74 -22.36 -4.33 1.17
C ASN A 74 -22.42 -5.67 1.91
N GLN A 75 -22.05 -5.68 3.20
CA GLN A 75 -21.92 -6.92 3.97
C GLN A 75 -23.25 -7.68 4.12
N ALA A 76 -24.38 -7.00 4.33
CA ALA A 76 -25.68 -7.66 4.47
C ALA A 76 -26.08 -8.39 3.17
N THR A 77 -25.83 -7.78 2.02
CA THR A 77 -26.04 -8.41 0.70
C THR A 77 -25.11 -9.61 0.50
N ILE A 78 -23.85 -9.51 0.95
CA ILE A 78 -22.90 -10.63 0.89
C ILE A 78 -23.35 -11.79 1.76
N ASP A 79 -23.82 -11.53 2.97
CA ASP A 79 -24.25 -12.57 3.92
C ASP A 79 -25.46 -13.34 3.37
N THR A 80 -26.49 -12.64 2.86
CA THR A 80 -27.63 -13.26 2.16
C THR A 80 -27.18 -14.05 0.93
N GLY A 81 -26.27 -13.48 0.15
CA GLY A 81 -25.76 -14.13 -1.06
C GLY A 81 -24.92 -15.38 -0.77
N ILE A 82 -24.20 -15.44 0.35
CA ILE A 82 -23.51 -16.66 0.78
C ILE A 82 -24.51 -17.80 1.06
N GLU A 83 -25.62 -17.51 1.74
CA GLU A 83 -26.65 -18.52 2.01
C GLU A 83 -27.37 -18.96 0.72
N ALA A 84 -27.61 -18.03 -0.21
CA ALA A 84 -28.15 -18.35 -1.53
C ALA A 84 -27.20 -19.21 -2.37
N LEU A 85 -25.88 -18.92 -2.33
CA LEU A 85 -24.85 -19.71 -3.00
C LEU A 85 -24.77 -21.14 -2.44
N LYS A 86 -24.88 -21.29 -1.10
CA LYS A 86 -24.91 -22.62 -0.46
C LYS A 86 -26.18 -23.41 -0.76
N SER A 87 -27.29 -22.71 -0.95
CA SER A 87 -28.60 -23.30 -1.26
C SER A 87 -28.82 -23.53 -2.75
N ASP A 88 -27.81 -23.26 -3.58
CA ASP A 88 -27.84 -23.38 -5.05
C ASP A 88 -29.01 -22.60 -5.69
N CYS A 89 -29.26 -21.38 -5.20
CA CYS A 89 -30.35 -20.52 -5.68
C CYS A 89 -29.94 -19.04 -5.84
N ALA A 90 -28.64 -18.76 -5.86
CA ALA A 90 -28.12 -17.39 -5.98
C ALA A 90 -28.53 -16.70 -7.28
N ASP A 91 -28.69 -17.44 -8.37
CA ASP A 91 -29.17 -16.95 -9.67
C ASP A 91 -30.62 -16.46 -9.63
N LEU A 92 -31.44 -16.94 -8.69
CA LEU A 92 -32.81 -16.45 -8.49
C LEU A 92 -32.87 -15.12 -7.75
N LEU A 93 -31.81 -14.77 -7.02
CA LEU A 93 -31.76 -13.59 -6.13
C LEU A 93 -30.80 -12.50 -6.62
N PHE A 94 -29.88 -12.82 -7.52
CA PHE A 94 -28.82 -11.92 -7.96
C PHE A 94 -28.61 -11.99 -9.48
N ASP A 95 -28.76 -10.83 -10.13
CA ASP A 95 -28.51 -10.68 -11.58
C ASP A 95 -27.04 -10.95 -11.95
N ASN A 96 -26.11 -10.73 -11.01
CA ASN A 96 -24.67 -10.85 -11.23
C ASN A 96 -24.00 -11.74 -10.17
N VAL A 97 -24.13 -13.07 -10.34
CA VAL A 97 -23.52 -14.08 -9.46
C VAL A 97 -21.98 -13.97 -9.43
N MET A 98 -21.34 -13.49 -10.50
CA MET A 98 -19.89 -13.32 -10.56
C MET A 98 -19.39 -12.20 -9.63
N GLU A 99 -20.13 -11.10 -9.56
CA GLU A 99 -19.86 -10.02 -8.60
C GLU A 99 -20.09 -10.47 -7.16
N LEU A 100 -21.18 -11.21 -6.92
CA LEU A 100 -21.48 -11.78 -5.61
C LEU A 100 -20.35 -12.71 -5.15
N THR A 101 -19.95 -13.69 -5.95
CA THR A 101 -18.88 -14.63 -5.61
C THR A 101 -17.53 -13.91 -5.42
N SER A 102 -17.24 -12.88 -6.22
CA SER A 102 -16.04 -12.07 -6.03
C SER A 102 -16.07 -11.29 -4.70
N SER A 103 -17.21 -10.73 -4.33
CA SER A 103 -17.40 -9.97 -3.08
C SER A 103 -17.40 -10.87 -1.85
N ALA A 104 -17.99 -12.07 -1.94
CA ALA A 104 -18.06 -13.06 -0.87
C ALA A 104 -16.73 -13.79 -0.60
N LEU A 105 -15.71 -13.62 -1.47
CA LEU A 105 -14.51 -14.43 -1.46
C LEU A 105 -13.70 -14.38 -0.16
N ARG A 106 -13.63 -13.23 0.54
CA ARG A 106 -12.97 -13.16 1.86
C ARG A 106 -13.69 -14.02 2.89
N GLY A 107 -15.01 -14.10 2.75
CA GLY A 107 -15.88 -14.81 3.67
C GLY A 107 -15.68 -16.32 3.66
N VAL A 108 -14.88 -16.89 2.76
CA VAL A 108 -14.51 -18.32 2.83
C VAL A 108 -13.67 -18.65 4.07
N ILE A 109 -13.01 -17.64 4.68
CA ILE A 109 -12.26 -17.80 5.93
C ILE A 109 -13.21 -17.54 7.09
N ILE A 110 -13.41 -18.56 7.93
CA ILE A 110 -14.32 -18.53 9.07
C ILE A 110 -13.61 -18.96 10.36
N ALA A 111 -14.09 -18.46 11.50
CA ALA A 111 -13.68 -18.99 12.80
C ALA A 111 -14.20 -20.42 12.98
N PRO A 112 -13.44 -21.30 13.66
CA PRO A 112 -13.97 -22.59 14.11
C PRO A 112 -14.95 -22.40 15.27
N ASN A 113 -15.75 -23.44 15.56
CA ASN A 113 -16.71 -23.43 16.67
C ASN A 113 -16.03 -23.09 18.01
N GLY A 114 -16.68 -22.26 18.83
CA GLY A 114 -16.17 -21.81 20.13
C GLY A 114 -15.06 -20.75 20.05
N LYS A 115 -14.74 -20.26 18.85
CA LYS A 115 -13.79 -19.17 18.61
C LYS A 115 -14.42 -18.06 17.77
N LYS A 116 -13.74 -16.92 17.76
CA LYS A 116 -13.97 -15.82 16.83
C LYS A 116 -12.67 -15.41 16.15
N LEU A 117 -12.80 -14.70 15.03
CA LEU A 117 -11.67 -14.01 14.41
C LEU A 117 -11.52 -12.64 15.07
N VAL A 118 -10.30 -12.34 15.50
CA VAL A 118 -9.93 -11.00 15.98
C VAL A 118 -8.87 -10.47 15.03
N VAL A 119 -9.17 -9.33 14.42
CA VAL A 119 -8.36 -8.73 13.35
C VAL A 119 -7.82 -7.39 13.82
N SER A 120 -6.57 -7.09 13.49
CA SER A 120 -5.99 -5.78 13.73
C SER A 120 -5.01 -5.41 12.62
N ASP A 121 -5.02 -4.16 12.20
CA ASP A 121 -4.21 -3.58 11.12
C ASP A 121 -3.49 -2.33 11.63
N LEU A 122 -2.18 -2.23 11.35
CA LEU A 122 -1.39 -1.06 11.71
C LEU A 122 -1.82 0.15 10.88
N SER A 123 -2.33 1.18 11.54
CA SER A 123 -2.89 2.36 10.89
C SER A 123 -1.81 3.19 10.20
N ASN A 124 -1.77 3.17 8.87
CA ASN A 124 -0.84 3.96 8.04
C ASN A 124 0.65 3.75 8.43
N ILE A 125 1.05 2.50 8.69
CA ILE A 125 2.39 2.18 9.15
C ILE A 125 3.50 2.65 8.22
N GLU A 126 3.31 2.55 6.90
CA GLU A 126 4.30 3.02 5.93
C GLU A 126 4.46 4.54 5.97
N GLY A 127 3.36 5.30 6.09
CA GLY A 127 3.41 6.76 6.22
C GLY A 127 4.11 7.21 7.50
N ARG A 128 3.81 6.54 8.63
CA ARG A 128 4.45 6.77 9.94
C ARG A 128 5.93 6.42 9.89
N MET A 129 6.27 5.26 9.34
CA MET A 129 7.63 4.77 9.22
C MET A 129 8.47 5.65 8.28
N LEU A 130 7.92 6.10 7.15
CA LEU A 130 8.61 7.04 6.25
C LEU A 130 8.91 8.36 6.97
N ALA A 131 7.90 8.94 7.62
CA ALA A 131 8.08 10.18 8.37
C ALA A 131 9.15 10.01 9.47
N TRP A 132 9.14 8.88 10.18
CA TRP A 132 10.09 8.60 11.25
C TRP A 132 11.51 8.33 10.74
N LEU A 133 11.69 7.53 9.69
CA LEU A 133 12.99 7.31 9.06
C LEU A 133 13.58 8.60 8.49
N ALA A 134 12.72 9.47 7.95
CA ALA A 134 13.11 10.78 7.48
C ALA A 134 13.35 11.78 8.64
N GLY A 135 12.70 11.66 9.79
CA GLY A 135 12.69 12.75 10.78
C GLY A 135 11.82 13.92 10.30
N GLU A 136 10.68 13.63 9.69
CA GLU A 136 9.67 14.62 9.29
C GLU A 136 8.79 14.97 10.51
N ASP A 137 9.33 15.78 11.41
CA ASP A 137 8.77 16.01 12.76
C ASP A 137 7.32 16.49 12.77
N TRP A 138 6.95 17.39 11.85
CA TRP A 138 5.57 17.88 11.78
C TRP A 138 4.58 16.75 11.49
N LYS A 139 5.00 15.76 10.70
CA LYS A 139 4.17 14.63 10.28
C LYS A 139 4.08 13.59 11.38
N ILE A 140 5.20 13.34 12.07
CA ILE A 140 5.22 12.54 13.30
C ILE A 140 4.28 13.15 14.35
N LYS A 141 4.34 14.47 14.53
CA LYS A 141 3.43 15.20 15.43
C LYS A 141 1.98 15.09 14.98
N ALA A 142 1.69 15.29 13.70
CA ALA A 142 0.35 15.17 13.14
C ALA A 142 -0.27 13.79 13.41
N PHE A 143 0.52 12.72 13.24
CA PHE A 143 0.11 11.38 13.60
C PHE A 143 -0.20 11.25 15.10
N SER A 144 0.72 11.71 15.96
CA SER A 144 0.51 11.64 17.41
C SER A 144 -0.68 12.46 17.89
N ASP A 145 -0.93 13.64 17.32
CA ASP A 145 -2.06 14.49 17.68
C ASP A 145 -3.37 13.80 17.26
N PHE A 146 -3.44 13.32 16.01
CA PHE A 146 -4.62 12.64 15.48
C PHE A 146 -5.01 11.41 16.30
N ASP A 147 -4.02 10.61 16.72
CA ASP A 147 -4.26 9.43 17.57
C ASP A 147 -4.78 9.79 18.97
N LYS A 148 -4.47 11.00 19.46
CA LYS A 148 -5.03 11.55 20.72
C LYS A 148 -6.41 12.20 20.53
N GLY A 149 -6.96 12.18 19.31
CA GLY A 149 -8.20 12.88 18.96
C GLY A 149 -8.03 14.40 18.84
N ILE A 150 -6.79 14.88 18.64
CA ILE A 150 -6.43 16.29 18.54
C ILE A 150 -6.08 16.61 17.08
N GLY A 151 -6.70 17.64 16.52
CA GLY A 151 -6.34 18.16 15.19
C GLY A 151 -6.98 17.42 14.01
N ALA A 152 -6.64 17.87 12.81
CA ALA A 152 -7.18 17.35 11.56
C ALA A 152 -6.49 16.05 11.12
N ASP A 153 -7.17 15.25 10.31
CA ASP A 153 -6.55 14.06 9.72
C ASP A 153 -5.38 14.41 8.81
N LEU A 154 -4.46 13.46 8.64
CA LEU A 154 -3.22 13.64 7.88
C LEU A 154 -3.46 14.14 6.45
N TYR A 155 -4.51 13.69 5.78
CA TYR A 155 -4.76 14.06 4.39
C TYR A 155 -5.22 15.51 4.27
N LYS A 156 -6.00 15.99 5.23
CA LYS A 156 -6.30 17.42 5.34
C LYS A 156 -5.04 18.24 5.60
N LEU A 157 -4.21 17.81 6.55
CA LEU A 157 -2.96 18.50 6.87
C LEU A 157 -1.99 18.54 5.67
N ALA A 158 -1.88 17.45 4.92
CA ALA A 158 -1.05 17.37 3.74
C ALA A 158 -1.50 18.35 2.65
N TYR A 159 -2.81 18.42 2.38
CA TYR A 159 -3.37 19.40 1.45
C TYR A 159 -3.15 20.83 1.97
N ALA A 160 -3.56 21.09 3.21
CA ALA A 160 -3.44 22.39 3.86
C ALA A 160 -2.01 22.95 3.78
N ARG A 161 -1.01 22.12 4.09
CA ARG A 161 0.40 22.49 4.06
C ARG A 161 0.91 22.74 2.63
N ALA A 162 0.48 21.92 1.66
CA ALA A 162 0.88 22.10 0.27
C ALA A 162 0.30 23.39 -0.34
N PHE A 163 -0.94 23.73 0.01
CA PHE A 163 -1.66 24.90 -0.49
C PHE A 163 -1.56 26.14 0.41
N ASN A 164 -0.89 26.02 1.56
CA ASN A 164 -0.75 27.07 2.56
C ASN A 164 -2.10 27.66 3.02
N ILE A 165 -3.03 26.78 3.39
CA ILE A 165 -4.35 27.10 3.95
C ILE A 165 -4.53 26.42 5.32
N GLU A 166 -5.55 26.81 6.07
CA GLU A 166 -5.86 26.18 7.36
C GLU A 166 -6.49 24.78 7.18
N PRO A 167 -6.15 23.79 8.02
CA PRO A 167 -6.70 22.42 7.91
C PRO A 167 -8.21 22.35 8.11
N GLY A 168 -8.79 23.30 8.85
CA GLY A 168 -10.23 23.42 9.07
C GLY A 168 -11.00 23.75 7.80
N ASP A 169 -10.39 24.48 6.87
CA ASP A 169 -11.00 24.95 5.63
C ASP A 169 -10.92 23.90 4.50
N VAL A 170 -10.26 22.76 4.76
CA VAL A 170 -10.09 21.69 3.77
C VAL A 170 -11.41 20.95 3.57
N THR A 171 -11.92 21.03 2.34
CA THR A 171 -13.14 20.35 1.89
C THR A 171 -12.92 18.84 1.72
N LYS A 172 -14.01 18.08 1.49
CA LYS A 172 -13.94 16.64 1.25
C LYS A 172 -13.13 16.30 -0.02
N ASP A 173 -13.31 17.08 -1.08
CA ASP A 173 -12.61 16.85 -2.37
C ASP A 173 -11.12 17.19 -2.24
N GLN A 174 -10.80 18.28 -1.54
CA GLN A 174 -9.42 18.66 -1.24
C GLN A 174 -8.72 17.60 -0.37
N ARG A 175 -9.42 17.04 0.62
CA ARG A 175 -8.92 15.91 1.41
C ARG A 175 -8.61 14.70 0.53
N GLN A 176 -9.43 14.40 -0.48
CA GLN A 176 -9.17 13.30 -1.41
C GLN A 176 -7.91 13.55 -2.24
N ILE A 177 -7.67 14.80 -2.67
CA ILE A 177 -6.43 15.20 -3.33
C ILE A 177 -5.23 15.00 -2.39
N GLY A 178 -5.34 15.46 -1.13
CA GLY A 178 -4.32 15.26 -0.09
C GLY A 178 -3.98 13.77 0.10
N LYS A 179 -4.99 12.89 0.11
CA LYS A 179 -4.79 11.44 0.20
C LYS A 179 -3.96 10.89 -0.97
N VAL A 180 -4.28 11.31 -2.20
CA VAL A 180 -3.53 10.86 -3.40
C VAL A 180 -2.08 11.33 -3.33
N MET A 181 -1.86 12.58 -2.91
CA MET A 181 -0.52 13.14 -2.73
C MET A 181 0.29 12.35 -1.70
N GLU A 182 -0.30 12.08 -0.53
CA GLU A 182 0.37 11.38 0.57
C GLU A 182 0.75 9.94 0.21
N LEU A 183 -0.13 9.21 -0.47
CA LEU A 183 0.11 7.82 -0.84
C LEU A 183 1.00 7.68 -2.08
N GLY A 184 0.95 8.65 -3.00
CA GLY A 184 1.63 8.55 -4.30
C GLY A 184 3.01 9.18 -4.36
N LEU A 185 3.31 10.18 -3.52
CA LEU A 185 4.49 11.02 -3.70
C LEU A 185 5.62 10.73 -2.70
N GLY A 186 5.34 10.01 -1.61
CA GLY A 186 6.29 9.68 -0.53
C GLY A 186 7.58 8.97 -0.95
N TYR A 187 7.60 8.36 -2.13
CA TYR A 187 8.72 7.57 -2.65
C TYR A 187 9.24 8.08 -4.00
N GLY A 188 9.19 9.40 -4.20
CA GLY A 188 9.69 10.04 -5.43
C GLY A 188 8.73 9.95 -6.61
N GLY A 189 7.46 9.65 -6.37
CA GLY A 189 6.41 9.64 -7.40
C GLY A 189 6.37 10.94 -8.21
N GLY A 190 6.03 10.80 -9.50
CA GLY A 190 5.84 11.90 -10.44
C GLY A 190 4.42 11.93 -11.00
N VAL A 191 4.21 12.53 -12.17
CA VAL A 191 2.89 12.59 -12.83
C VAL A 191 2.30 11.19 -13.07
N ALA A 192 3.11 10.21 -13.43
CA ALA A 192 2.68 8.82 -13.62
C ALA A 192 2.08 8.17 -12.35
N ALA A 193 2.42 8.67 -11.16
CA ALA A 193 1.81 8.18 -9.92
C ALA A 193 0.30 8.50 -9.93
N PHE A 194 -0.11 9.72 -10.32
CA PHE A 194 -1.51 10.11 -10.40
C PHE A 194 -2.30 9.24 -11.40
N VAL A 195 -1.69 8.85 -12.53
CA VAL A 195 -2.29 7.91 -13.48
C VAL A 195 -2.54 6.55 -12.84
N THR A 196 -1.59 6.06 -12.04
CA THR A 196 -1.74 4.79 -11.32
C THR A 196 -2.86 4.88 -10.28
N PHE A 197 -2.98 6.02 -9.58
CA PHE A 197 -4.07 6.27 -8.64
C PHE A 197 -5.43 6.37 -9.33
N ALA A 198 -5.51 7.01 -10.50
CA ALA A 198 -6.72 7.04 -11.33
C ALA A 198 -7.21 5.62 -11.67
N LEU A 199 -6.30 4.75 -12.09
CA LEU A 199 -6.63 3.36 -12.43
C LEU A 199 -7.01 2.51 -11.21
N THR A 200 -6.37 2.74 -10.06
CA THR A 200 -6.53 1.88 -8.88
C THR A 200 -7.68 2.31 -7.98
N TYR A 201 -7.95 3.62 -7.90
CA TYR A 201 -8.94 4.21 -6.99
C TYR A 201 -10.10 4.88 -7.72
N ALA A 202 -10.22 4.66 -9.04
CA ALA A 202 -11.24 5.28 -9.89
C ALA A 202 -11.29 6.81 -9.71
N LEU A 203 -10.12 7.44 -9.56
CA LEU A 203 -9.99 8.89 -9.42
C LEU A 203 -10.11 9.53 -10.80
N ASP A 204 -11.07 10.45 -10.95
CA ASP A 204 -11.18 11.29 -12.13
C ASP A 204 -10.13 12.41 -12.07
N LEU A 205 -9.20 12.39 -13.04
CA LEU A 205 -8.11 13.35 -13.09
C LEU A 205 -8.54 14.72 -13.67
N ASP A 206 -9.61 14.77 -14.46
CA ASP A 206 -10.16 16.01 -14.99
C ASP A 206 -10.97 16.76 -13.92
N GLU A 207 -11.73 16.04 -13.09
CA GLU A 207 -12.35 16.61 -11.90
C GLU A 207 -11.29 17.10 -10.90
N LEU A 208 -10.26 16.30 -10.65
CA LEU A 208 -9.13 16.70 -9.80
C LEU A 208 -8.45 17.97 -10.34
N ALA A 209 -8.24 18.07 -11.66
CA ALA A 209 -7.66 19.25 -12.28
C ALA A 209 -8.57 20.48 -12.12
N THR A 210 -9.89 20.30 -12.30
CA THR A 210 -10.88 21.36 -12.13
C THR A 210 -10.89 21.90 -10.69
N ALA A 211 -10.79 21.03 -9.69
CA ALA A 211 -10.78 21.41 -8.29
C ALA A 211 -9.44 22.01 -7.81
N ALA A 212 -8.32 21.47 -8.28
CA ALA A 212 -6.99 21.84 -7.78
C ALA A 212 -6.40 23.06 -8.49
N LEU A 213 -6.47 23.10 -9.83
CA LEU A 213 -5.71 24.06 -10.64
C LEU A 213 -5.96 25.54 -10.27
N PRO A 214 -7.19 26.00 -9.96
CA PRO A 214 -7.44 27.39 -9.56
C PRO A 214 -6.69 27.80 -8.29
N ASN A 215 -6.41 26.84 -7.40
CA ASN A 215 -5.76 27.06 -6.10
C ASN A 215 -4.23 26.92 -6.18
N ILE A 216 -3.68 26.50 -7.33
CA ILE A 216 -2.24 26.31 -7.50
C ILE A 216 -1.58 27.65 -7.80
N PRO A 217 -0.50 28.05 -7.10
CA PRO A 217 0.19 29.30 -7.39
C PRO A 217 0.69 29.38 -8.85
N VAL A 218 0.50 30.53 -9.49
CA VAL A 218 0.84 30.77 -10.92
C VAL A 218 2.29 30.40 -11.25
N LYS A 219 3.23 30.67 -10.34
CA LYS A 219 4.65 30.29 -10.52
C LYS A 219 4.81 28.78 -10.66
N VAL A 220 4.13 27.99 -9.83
CA VAL A 220 4.17 26.53 -9.89
C VAL A 220 3.55 26.02 -11.18
N GLN A 221 2.43 26.61 -11.62
CA GLN A 221 1.82 26.28 -12.92
C GLN A 221 2.77 26.55 -14.08
N ARG A 222 3.51 27.68 -14.07
CA ARG A 222 4.51 28.01 -15.09
C ARG A 222 5.65 26.99 -15.13
N ASP A 223 6.15 26.59 -13.96
CA ASP A 223 7.21 25.58 -13.89
C ASP A 223 6.72 24.20 -14.38
N ALA A 224 5.48 23.84 -14.06
CA ALA A 224 4.82 22.63 -14.55
C ALA A 224 4.58 22.67 -16.07
N MET A 225 4.19 23.82 -16.61
CA MET A 225 4.05 24.04 -18.05
C MET A 225 5.39 23.86 -18.79
N SER A 226 6.48 24.40 -18.25
CA SER A 226 7.81 24.18 -18.83
C SER A 226 8.18 22.70 -18.87
N TRP A 227 7.82 21.95 -17.82
CA TRP A 227 8.03 20.51 -17.77
C TRP A 227 7.12 19.73 -18.72
N TYR A 228 5.86 20.16 -18.89
CA TYR A 228 4.93 19.58 -19.85
C TYR A 228 5.49 19.66 -21.27
N LYS A 229 5.99 20.83 -21.70
CA LYS A 229 6.60 21.01 -23.03
C LYS A 229 7.74 20.02 -23.29
N LYS A 230 8.65 19.86 -22.33
CA LYS A 230 9.72 18.84 -22.40
C LYS A 230 9.17 17.41 -22.43
N SER A 231 8.10 17.15 -21.68
CA SER A 231 7.46 15.82 -21.64
C SER A 231 6.76 15.47 -22.95
N VAL A 232 6.24 16.45 -23.69
CA VAL A 232 5.72 16.28 -25.06
C VAL A 232 6.85 15.85 -26.00
N GLU A 233 7.99 16.56 -25.97
CA GLU A 233 9.18 16.22 -26.78
C GLU A 233 9.68 14.79 -26.52
N GLN A 234 9.55 14.31 -25.28
CA GLN A 234 10.00 12.97 -24.86
C GLN A 234 8.91 11.89 -24.96
N ASN A 235 7.71 12.23 -25.41
CA ASN A 235 6.53 11.34 -25.42
C ASN A 235 6.22 10.73 -24.03
N GLN A 236 6.38 11.52 -22.97
CA GLN A 236 6.17 11.16 -21.56
C GLN A 236 5.01 11.92 -20.92
N THR A 237 3.98 12.26 -21.70
CA THR A 237 2.75 12.88 -21.17
C THR A 237 1.78 11.86 -20.55
N TYR A 238 2.05 10.57 -20.73
CA TYR A 238 1.20 9.45 -20.28
C TYR A 238 -0.23 9.49 -20.83
N GLY A 239 -0.43 10.18 -21.97
CA GLY A 239 -1.75 10.36 -22.58
C GLY A 239 -2.66 11.34 -21.85
N LEU A 240 -2.12 12.14 -20.93
CA LEU A 240 -2.87 13.17 -20.21
C LEU A 240 -3.03 14.44 -21.05
N SER A 241 -4.14 15.14 -20.86
CA SER A 241 -4.30 16.50 -21.37
C SER A 241 -3.30 17.45 -20.69
N GLU A 242 -2.95 18.55 -21.37
CA GLU A 242 -2.06 19.59 -20.85
C GLU A 242 -2.51 20.07 -19.46
N ARG A 243 -3.81 20.39 -19.32
CA ARG A 243 -4.43 20.84 -18.07
C ARG A 243 -4.21 19.84 -16.93
N VAL A 244 -4.48 18.57 -17.18
CA VAL A 244 -4.34 17.51 -16.17
C VAL A 244 -2.88 17.26 -15.81
N PHE A 245 -2.00 17.24 -16.81
CA PHE A 245 -0.56 17.07 -16.58
C PHE A 245 0.01 18.20 -15.71
N ILE A 246 -0.29 19.45 -16.06
CA ILE A 246 0.18 20.63 -15.32
C ILE A 246 -0.30 20.59 -13.88
N THR A 247 -1.57 20.21 -13.67
CA THR A 247 -2.13 20.07 -12.33
C THR A 247 -1.38 19.00 -11.52
N CYS A 248 -1.21 17.80 -12.07
CA CYS A 248 -0.50 16.71 -11.38
C CYS A 248 0.96 17.07 -11.08
N ASP A 249 1.67 17.71 -12.03
CA ASP A 249 3.05 18.14 -11.84
C ASP A 249 3.16 19.24 -10.78
N SER A 250 2.18 20.15 -10.74
CA SER A 250 2.11 21.22 -9.74
C SER A 250 1.87 20.67 -8.34
N LEU A 251 0.90 19.76 -8.17
CA LEU A 251 0.65 19.06 -6.90
C LEU A 251 1.90 18.32 -6.41
N LYS A 252 2.58 17.62 -7.32
CA LYS A 252 3.87 16.96 -7.03
C LYS A 252 4.90 17.95 -6.49
N ARG A 253 5.06 19.13 -7.12
CA ARG A 253 6.00 20.17 -6.68
C ARG A 253 5.64 20.73 -5.31
N MET A 254 4.37 21.06 -5.11
CA MET A 254 3.87 21.61 -3.84
C MET A 254 4.07 20.62 -2.69
N TRP A 255 3.75 19.34 -2.91
CA TRP A 255 4.01 18.28 -1.93
C TRP A 255 5.50 18.19 -1.58
N ARG A 256 6.38 18.18 -2.59
CA ARG A 256 7.84 18.10 -2.36
C ARG A 256 8.37 19.29 -1.57
N ASN A 257 7.86 20.49 -1.85
CA ASN A 257 8.23 21.69 -1.11
C ASN A 257 7.77 21.66 0.36
N ALA A 258 6.60 21.04 0.62
CA ALA A 258 6.03 20.92 1.96
C ALA A 258 6.71 19.85 2.84
N HIS A 259 7.50 18.95 2.26
CA HIS A 259 8.12 17.79 2.91
C HIS A 259 9.65 17.93 2.97
N THR A 260 10.10 18.82 3.85
CA THR A 260 11.49 19.28 3.92
C THR A 260 12.45 18.25 4.49
N ALA A 261 11.98 17.20 5.17
CA ALA A 261 12.84 16.10 5.61
C ALA A 261 12.77 14.91 4.64
N THR A 262 11.57 14.56 4.18
CA THR A 262 11.33 13.36 3.36
C THR A 262 11.98 13.47 1.99
N VAL A 263 11.91 14.63 1.33
CA VAL A 263 12.50 14.79 0.00
C VAL A 263 14.02 14.71 0.03
N PRO A 264 14.74 15.42 0.93
CA PRO A 264 16.18 15.22 1.09
C PRO A 264 16.57 13.78 1.45
N PHE A 265 15.73 13.05 2.20
CA PHE A 265 16.00 11.65 2.56
C PHE A 265 16.24 10.77 1.33
N TRP A 266 15.44 10.97 0.27
CA TRP A 266 15.57 10.21 -0.97
C TRP A 266 16.97 10.39 -1.57
N TYR A 267 17.43 11.63 -1.65
CA TYR A 267 18.73 11.97 -2.23
C TYR A 267 19.89 11.57 -1.32
N GLU A 268 19.76 11.78 -0.01
CA GLU A 268 20.76 11.36 0.98
C GLU A 268 20.98 9.85 0.96
N LEU A 269 19.90 9.05 0.90
CA LEU A 269 20.02 7.59 0.82
C LEU A 269 20.61 7.16 -0.53
N GLU A 270 20.24 7.83 -1.63
CA GLU A 270 20.83 7.59 -2.94
C GLU A 270 22.35 7.83 -2.92
N GLU A 271 22.79 8.97 -2.39
CA GLU A 271 24.20 9.32 -2.29
C GLU A 271 24.96 8.40 -1.32
N ALA A 272 24.35 8.02 -0.19
CA ALA A 272 24.93 7.05 0.73
C ALA A 272 25.15 5.69 0.06
N VAL A 273 24.20 5.25 -0.79
CA VAL A 273 24.34 4.03 -1.60
C VAL A 273 25.44 4.18 -2.65
N LYS A 274 25.49 5.27 -3.40
CA LYS A 274 26.58 5.51 -4.39
C LYS A 274 27.95 5.47 -3.70
N ARG A 275 28.10 6.15 -2.57
CA ARG A 275 29.34 6.14 -1.77
C ARG A 275 29.69 4.74 -1.28
N ALA A 276 28.74 3.98 -0.76
CA ALA A 276 28.98 2.61 -0.33
C ALA A 276 29.38 1.68 -1.49
N ILE A 277 28.85 1.90 -2.70
CA ILE A 277 29.25 1.14 -3.90
C ILE A 277 30.70 1.44 -4.28
N SER A 278 31.08 2.72 -4.24
CA SER A 278 32.43 3.20 -4.60
C SER A 278 33.47 3.01 -3.50
N SER A 279 33.05 2.78 -2.26
CA SER A 279 33.93 2.57 -1.10
C SER A 279 33.52 1.31 -0.32
N PRO A 280 33.80 0.10 -0.85
CA PRO A 280 33.49 -1.15 -0.18
C PRO A 280 34.11 -1.24 1.22
N SER A 281 33.49 -2.03 2.10
CA SER A 281 33.88 -2.25 3.50
C SER A 281 33.72 -1.04 4.44
N ILE A 282 33.40 0.14 3.92
CA ILE A 282 33.11 1.33 4.72
C ILE A 282 31.60 1.41 4.99
N THR A 283 31.23 1.61 6.26
CA THR A 283 29.84 1.88 6.65
C THR A 283 29.54 3.36 6.49
N ILE A 284 28.57 3.69 5.65
CA ILE A 284 28.07 5.05 5.45
C ILE A 284 26.78 5.23 6.25
N PRO A 285 26.75 6.08 7.29
CA PRO A 285 25.52 6.40 8.00
C PRO A 285 24.60 7.26 7.11
N CYS A 286 23.29 7.04 7.21
CA CYS A 286 22.26 7.84 6.56
C CYS A 286 21.03 7.90 7.47
N ARG A 287 20.92 8.98 8.25
CA ARG A 287 19.89 9.14 9.30
C ARG A 287 19.85 7.91 10.22
N LYS A 288 18.68 7.27 10.35
CA LYS A 288 18.48 6.05 11.17
C LYS A 288 19.00 4.77 10.48
N LEU A 289 19.57 4.86 9.29
CA LEU A 289 20.07 3.73 8.48
C LEU A 289 21.59 3.68 8.42
N ARG A 290 22.13 2.50 8.13
CA ARG A 290 23.55 2.29 7.84
C ARG A 290 23.70 1.55 6.52
N VAL A 291 24.49 2.09 5.60
CA VAL A 291 24.69 1.52 4.26
C VAL A 291 26.11 0.99 4.15
N ARG A 292 26.29 -0.24 3.68
CA ARG A 292 27.61 -0.83 3.48
C ARG A 292 27.60 -1.80 2.31
N ARG A 293 28.70 -1.87 1.56
CA ARG A 293 28.93 -2.91 0.55
C ARG A 293 30.05 -3.82 1.00
N ASP A 294 29.79 -5.13 1.00
CA ASP A 294 30.78 -6.17 1.24
C ASP A 294 30.77 -7.15 0.07
N GLY A 295 31.88 -7.20 -0.68
CA GLY A 295 31.99 -7.99 -1.90
C GLY A 295 30.87 -7.69 -2.90
N ALA A 296 30.10 -8.73 -3.23
CA ALA A 296 28.99 -8.67 -4.17
C ALA A 296 27.66 -8.20 -3.54
N TRP A 297 27.64 -7.73 -2.29
CA TRP A 297 26.39 -7.40 -1.60
C TRP A 297 26.42 -5.98 -1.04
N LEU A 298 25.48 -5.14 -1.49
CA LEU A 298 25.15 -3.90 -0.80
C LEU A 298 24.02 -4.17 0.20
N ARG A 299 24.17 -3.65 1.42
CA ARG A 299 23.22 -3.77 2.51
C ARG A 299 22.84 -2.39 3.03
N VAL A 300 21.55 -2.16 3.16
CA VAL A 300 21.00 -1.04 3.92
C VAL A 300 20.44 -1.63 5.21
N VAL A 301 21.17 -1.44 6.31
CA VAL A 301 20.82 -1.93 7.65
C VAL A 301 19.79 -0.99 8.26
N LEU A 302 18.65 -1.57 8.64
CA LEU A 302 17.52 -0.95 9.30
C LEU A 302 17.81 -0.74 10.79
N PRO A 303 17.02 0.10 11.48
CA PRO A 303 17.13 0.28 12.94
C PRO A 303 16.94 -1.03 13.72
N SER A 304 16.11 -1.94 13.21
CA SER A 304 15.91 -3.30 13.75
C SER A 304 17.15 -4.20 13.68
N GLY A 305 18.21 -3.79 12.99
CA GLY A 305 19.40 -4.59 12.71
C GLY A 305 19.30 -5.46 11.47
N ARG A 306 18.10 -5.68 10.91
CA ARG A 306 17.93 -6.40 9.64
C ARG A 306 18.45 -5.56 8.47
N ALA A 307 18.89 -6.22 7.38
CA ALA A 307 19.36 -5.55 6.18
C ALA A 307 18.44 -5.77 4.97
N VAL A 308 18.17 -4.69 4.22
CA VAL A 308 17.70 -4.76 2.83
C VAL A 308 18.91 -4.96 1.93
N CYS A 309 18.88 -6.01 1.10
CA CYS A 309 20.04 -6.46 0.34
C CYS A 309 19.90 -6.23 -1.17
N TYR A 310 20.98 -5.77 -1.80
CA TYR A 310 21.10 -5.52 -3.24
C TYR A 310 22.30 -6.30 -3.79
N PRO A 311 22.07 -7.43 -4.49
CA PRO A 311 23.14 -8.24 -5.06
C PRO A 311 23.80 -7.58 -6.28
N SER A 312 25.12 -7.76 -6.41
CA SER A 312 25.96 -7.27 -7.51
C SER A 312 25.69 -5.80 -7.89
N PRO A 313 25.78 -4.88 -6.92
CA PRO A 313 25.50 -3.48 -7.14
C PRO A 313 26.55 -2.86 -8.08
N ARG A 314 26.12 -1.96 -8.96
CA ARG A 314 26.98 -1.18 -9.85
C ARG A 314 26.52 0.27 -9.90
N LEU A 315 27.47 1.10 -10.28
CA LEU A 315 27.25 2.50 -10.63
C LEU A 315 27.66 2.66 -12.09
N ASP A 316 26.69 2.93 -12.96
CA ASP A 316 26.89 3.11 -14.40
C ASP A 316 26.45 4.55 -14.72
N ASP A 317 27.38 5.46 -15.06
CA ASP A 317 27.11 6.90 -15.30
C ASP A 317 26.27 7.58 -14.21
N GLY A 318 26.57 7.28 -12.95
CA GLY A 318 25.83 7.81 -11.79
C GLY A 318 24.49 7.12 -11.53
N GLN A 319 24.02 6.24 -12.41
CA GLN A 319 22.81 5.44 -12.21
C GLN A 319 23.12 4.18 -11.38
N ILE A 320 22.39 3.98 -10.29
CA ILE A 320 22.52 2.77 -9.46
C ILE A 320 21.80 1.60 -10.15
N SER A 321 22.48 0.45 -10.24
CA SER A 321 21.90 -0.80 -10.72
C SER A 321 22.30 -2.00 -9.86
N TYR A 322 21.49 -3.06 -9.85
CA TYR A 322 21.75 -4.29 -9.09
C TYR A 322 21.09 -5.50 -9.78
N MET A 323 21.47 -6.73 -9.40
CA MET A 323 20.84 -7.95 -9.91
C MET A 323 19.61 -8.32 -9.08
N GLY A 324 18.50 -8.61 -9.74
CA GLY A 324 17.24 -8.96 -9.07
C GLY A 324 16.21 -9.60 -10.00
N THR A 325 15.15 -10.15 -9.42
CA THR A 325 14.01 -10.66 -10.20
C THR A 325 13.11 -9.50 -10.64
N ASN A 326 12.99 -9.31 -11.96
CA ASN A 326 12.04 -8.34 -12.52
C ASN A 326 10.60 -8.77 -12.20
N PRO A 327 9.75 -7.89 -11.66
CA PRO A 327 8.40 -8.25 -11.23
C PRO A 327 7.46 -8.61 -12.39
N TYR A 328 7.70 -8.08 -13.60
CA TYR A 328 6.88 -8.33 -14.79
C TYR A 328 7.37 -9.56 -15.55
N SER A 329 8.64 -9.59 -15.93
CA SER A 329 9.18 -10.71 -16.73
C SER A 329 9.48 -11.96 -15.90
N ARG A 330 9.52 -11.82 -14.55
CA ARG A 330 9.93 -12.87 -13.60
C ARG A 330 11.36 -13.40 -13.81
N LYS A 331 12.15 -12.77 -14.69
CA LYS A 331 13.54 -13.15 -14.98
C LYS A 331 14.52 -12.47 -14.01
N TRP A 332 15.59 -13.18 -13.69
CA TRP A 332 16.75 -12.60 -12.98
C TRP A 332 17.56 -11.74 -13.94
N GLN A 333 17.65 -10.44 -13.67
CA GLN A 333 18.29 -9.48 -14.57
C GLN A 333 18.79 -8.26 -13.81
N ARG A 334 19.54 -7.39 -14.51
CA ARG A 334 19.96 -6.09 -13.96
C ARG A 334 18.76 -5.15 -13.89
N LEU A 335 18.55 -4.56 -12.72
CA LEU A 335 17.49 -3.61 -12.42
C LEU A 335 18.11 -2.26 -12.05
N LYS A 336 17.52 -1.17 -12.56
CA LYS A 336 17.87 0.20 -12.15
C LYS A 336 17.10 0.55 -10.87
N THR A 337 17.69 1.41 -10.04
CA THR A 337 17.05 1.96 -8.83
C THR A 337 17.47 3.39 -8.60
N TYR A 338 16.71 4.12 -7.81
CA TYR A 338 16.95 5.51 -7.44
C TYR A 338 16.52 5.73 -5.99
N GLY A 339 16.83 6.91 -5.42
CA GLY A 339 16.60 7.26 -4.02
C GLY A 339 15.19 6.96 -3.52
N GLY A 340 14.16 7.38 -4.27
CA GLY A 340 12.76 7.12 -3.90
C GLY A 340 12.43 5.62 -3.78
N LYS A 341 12.94 4.78 -4.70
CA LYS A 341 12.73 3.33 -4.63
C LYS A 341 13.53 2.67 -3.51
N LEU A 342 14.73 3.17 -3.21
CA LEU A 342 15.52 2.74 -2.05
C LEU A 342 14.76 3.03 -0.74
N VAL A 343 14.21 4.24 -0.61
CA VAL A 343 13.42 4.67 0.54
C VAL A 343 12.15 3.84 0.68
N GLU A 344 11.42 3.56 -0.41
CA GLU A 344 10.27 2.65 -0.39
C GLU A 344 10.63 1.28 0.18
N ASN A 345 11.74 0.68 -0.28
CA ASN A 345 12.15 -0.64 0.17
C ASN A 345 12.47 -0.66 1.67
N VAL A 346 13.21 0.33 2.19
CA VAL A 346 13.57 0.37 3.62
C VAL A 346 12.37 0.68 4.50
N THR A 347 11.45 1.54 4.05
CA THR A 347 10.20 1.82 4.78
C THR A 347 9.33 0.57 4.87
N GLN A 348 9.08 -0.11 3.75
CA GLN A 348 8.29 -1.34 3.72
C GLN A 348 8.92 -2.47 4.54
N ALA A 349 10.26 -2.54 4.54
CA ALA A 349 11.01 -3.50 5.31
C ALA A 349 10.92 -3.21 6.82
N ALA A 350 11.16 -1.96 7.24
CA ALA A 350 11.07 -1.57 8.65
C ALA A 350 9.64 -1.72 9.19
N ALA A 351 8.61 -1.38 8.40
CA ALA A 351 7.21 -1.61 8.74
C ALA A 351 6.92 -3.10 9.00
N ARG A 352 7.46 -3.98 8.14
CA ARG A 352 7.36 -5.44 8.34
C ARG A 352 8.05 -5.89 9.63
N ASP A 353 9.12 -5.24 10.04
CA ASP A 353 9.84 -5.61 11.27
C ASP A 353 9.06 -5.24 12.54
N VAL A 354 8.26 -4.17 12.50
CA VAL A 354 7.30 -3.86 13.58
C VAL A 354 6.27 -4.98 13.72
N LEU A 355 5.58 -5.30 12.63
CA LEU A 355 4.58 -6.39 12.61
C LEU A 355 5.19 -7.70 13.12
N ALA A 356 6.28 -8.14 12.50
CA ALA A 356 6.93 -9.41 12.84
C ALA A 356 7.48 -9.43 14.27
N GLY A 357 8.00 -8.31 14.77
CA GLY A 357 8.50 -8.18 16.14
C GLY A 357 7.40 -8.29 17.19
N ASN A 358 6.17 -7.88 16.86
CA ASN A 358 5.04 -7.96 17.78
C ASN A 358 4.27 -9.29 17.70
N MET A 359 4.46 -10.11 16.66
CA MET A 359 3.79 -11.42 16.53
C MET A 359 4.00 -12.36 17.74
N PRO A 360 5.22 -12.54 18.30
CA PRO A 360 5.40 -13.40 19.47
C PRO A 360 4.63 -12.92 20.71
N ARG A 361 4.50 -11.60 20.89
CA ARG A 361 3.72 -11.00 21.98
C ARG A 361 2.23 -11.30 21.83
N ILE A 362 1.73 -11.21 20.59
CA ILE A 362 0.32 -11.53 20.24
C ILE A 362 0.01 -13.00 20.54
N GLU A 363 0.86 -13.92 20.06
CA GLU A 363 0.71 -15.37 20.31
C GLU A 363 0.77 -15.70 21.82
N SER A 364 1.70 -15.07 22.56
CA SER A 364 1.85 -15.28 24.00
C SER A 364 0.64 -14.79 24.80
N ALA A 365 -0.12 -13.84 24.27
CA ALA A 365 -1.36 -13.34 24.85
C ALA A 365 -2.59 -14.23 24.50
N GLY A 366 -2.39 -15.36 23.81
CA GLY A 366 -3.44 -16.32 23.47
C GLY A 366 -4.15 -16.06 22.14
N TYR A 367 -3.70 -15.08 21.35
CA TYR A 367 -4.22 -14.83 20.01
C TYR A 367 -3.45 -15.67 18.97
N GLY A 368 -4.03 -16.78 18.53
CA GLY A 368 -3.41 -17.63 17.53
C GLY A 368 -3.43 -16.99 16.15
N ILE A 369 -2.29 -16.54 15.63
CA ILE A 369 -2.19 -15.88 14.33
C ILE A 369 -2.35 -16.92 13.23
N VAL A 370 -3.40 -16.77 12.43
CA VAL A 370 -3.72 -17.70 11.34
C VAL A 370 -3.36 -17.13 9.96
N LEU A 371 -3.27 -15.81 9.84
CA LEU A 371 -2.94 -15.14 8.58
C LEU A 371 -2.37 -13.75 8.84
N THR A 372 -1.47 -13.31 7.97
CA THR A 372 -1.06 -11.90 7.88
C THR A 372 -1.29 -11.35 6.47
N VAL A 373 -1.93 -10.18 6.39
CA VAL A 373 -2.18 -9.47 5.14
C VAL A 373 -1.45 -8.14 5.20
N HIS A 374 -0.20 -8.15 4.73
CA HIS A 374 0.70 -7.00 4.78
C HIS A 374 0.94 -6.49 6.20
N ASP A 375 0.20 -5.48 6.66
CA ASP A 375 0.21 -4.82 7.95
C ASP A 375 -0.91 -5.29 8.91
N GLU A 376 -1.80 -6.16 8.43
CA GLU A 376 -2.88 -6.78 9.18
C GLU A 376 -2.48 -8.16 9.74
N VAL A 377 -2.87 -8.42 10.99
CA VAL A 377 -2.90 -9.76 11.60
C VAL A 377 -4.35 -10.22 11.73
N LEU A 378 -4.59 -11.47 11.33
CA LEU A 378 -5.84 -12.19 11.54
C LEU A 378 -5.56 -13.32 12.52
N THR A 379 -6.30 -13.32 13.63
CA THR A 379 -6.11 -14.29 14.72
C THR A 379 -7.38 -15.07 14.98
N GLU A 380 -7.24 -16.32 15.40
CA GLU A 380 -8.30 -17.10 16.05
C GLU A 380 -8.12 -17.00 17.57
N ALA A 381 -9.17 -16.58 18.28
CA ALA A 381 -9.16 -16.48 19.72
C ALA A 381 -10.43 -17.11 20.33
N PRO A 382 -10.40 -17.56 21.60
CA PRO A 382 -11.61 -17.94 22.32
C PRO A 382 -12.70 -16.89 22.19
N ASP A 383 -13.94 -17.34 22.04
CA ASP A 383 -15.08 -16.44 21.95
C ASP A 383 -15.50 -15.93 23.33
N THR A 384 -14.63 -15.10 23.92
CA THR A 384 -14.86 -14.44 25.20
C THR A 384 -14.56 -12.94 25.09
N PRO A 385 -15.10 -12.10 26.00
CA PRO A 385 -14.83 -10.66 26.02
C PRO A 385 -13.34 -10.30 26.21
N ASP A 386 -12.54 -11.20 26.79
CA ASP A 386 -11.10 -10.96 27.07
C ASP A 386 -10.28 -10.82 25.78
N TYR A 387 -10.75 -11.45 24.70
CA TYR A 387 -10.12 -11.40 23.39
C TYR A 387 -10.81 -10.37 22.51
N SER A 388 -10.43 -9.09 22.65
CA SER A 388 -10.99 -8.00 21.85
C SER A 388 -10.04 -7.48 20.78
N HIS A 389 -10.58 -6.83 19.75
CA HIS A 389 -9.75 -6.16 18.74
C HIS A 389 -8.93 -5.00 19.32
N LYS A 390 -9.43 -4.34 20.38
CA LYS A 390 -8.71 -3.26 21.07
C LYS A 390 -7.46 -3.77 21.78
N HIS A 391 -7.58 -4.90 22.47
CA HIS A 391 -6.45 -5.55 23.11
C HIS A 391 -5.44 -6.07 22.06
N LEU A 392 -5.91 -6.73 21.00
CA LEU A 392 -5.02 -7.13 19.90
C LEU A 392 -4.29 -5.93 19.28
N SER A 393 -5.00 -4.81 19.10
CA SER A 393 -4.42 -3.57 18.53
C SER A 393 -3.35 -2.97 19.45
N SER A 394 -3.52 -3.01 20.77
CA SER A 394 -2.48 -2.52 21.70
C SER A 394 -1.22 -3.37 21.66
N LEU A 395 -1.36 -4.70 21.52
CA LEU A 395 -0.23 -5.62 21.36
C LEU A 395 0.49 -5.40 20.01
N LEU A 396 -0.29 -5.22 18.93
CA LEU A 396 0.21 -4.99 17.58
C LEU A 396 0.91 -3.64 17.44
N ALA A 397 0.37 -2.59 18.07
CA ALA A 397 0.92 -1.23 18.05
C ALA A 397 1.99 -0.99 19.13
N THR A 398 2.52 -2.03 19.78
CA THR A 398 3.59 -1.85 20.76
C THR A 398 4.89 -1.43 20.07
N ASN A 399 5.52 -0.37 20.56
CA ASN A 399 6.80 0.09 20.06
C ASN A 399 7.91 -0.93 20.30
N PRO A 400 8.73 -1.25 19.30
CA PRO A 400 9.93 -2.04 19.49
C PRO A 400 11.04 -1.19 20.13
N ASP A 401 12.00 -1.84 20.80
CA ASP A 401 13.10 -1.18 21.53
C ASP A 401 13.96 -0.26 20.66
N TRP A 402 14.00 -0.51 19.36
CA TRP A 402 14.74 0.29 18.38
C TRP A 402 13.96 1.50 17.83
N ALA A 403 12.68 1.66 18.18
CA ALA A 403 11.83 2.77 17.74
C ALA A 403 10.79 3.18 18.80
N LEU A 404 11.27 3.58 19.98
CA LEU A 404 10.42 4.02 21.10
C LEU A 404 9.60 5.28 20.80
N ASP A 405 10.04 6.11 19.86
CA ASP A 405 9.44 7.39 19.46
C ASP A 405 8.60 7.31 18.18
N LEU A 406 8.44 6.13 17.58
CA LEU A 406 7.58 5.93 16.42
C LEU A 406 6.10 5.98 16.87
N PRO A 407 5.27 6.90 16.36
CA PRO A 407 3.86 6.97 16.76
C PRO A 407 3.11 5.79 16.14
N LEU A 408 3.06 4.63 16.79
CA LEU A 408 2.32 3.47 16.32
C LEU A 408 0.86 3.56 16.73
N ASN A 409 -0.03 3.11 15.84
CA ASN A 409 -1.45 2.95 16.12
C ASN A 409 -1.98 1.78 15.30
N ALA A 410 -3.04 1.13 15.78
CA ALA A 410 -3.70 0.04 15.09
C ALA A 410 -5.22 0.09 15.32
N GLY A 411 -5.97 -0.38 14.33
CA GLY A 411 -7.42 -0.51 14.37
C GLY A 411 -7.82 -1.93 14.00
N GLY A 412 -9.02 -2.35 14.35
CA GLY A 412 -9.42 -3.74 14.14
C GLY A 412 -10.90 -3.97 14.36
N PHE A 413 -11.31 -5.22 14.20
CA PHE A 413 -12.68 -5.68 14.39
C PHE A 413 -12.72 -7.15 14.81
N GLU A 414 -13.89 -7.58 15.27
CA GLU A 414 -14.18 -8.97 15.64
C GLU A 414 -15.25 -9.53 14.71
N SER A 415 -15.09 -10.78 14.27
CA SER A 415 -16.10 -11.43 13.42
C SER A 415 -15.97 -12.94 13.44
N TYR A 416 -17.04 -13.65 13.07
CA TYR A 416 -16.99 -15.10 12.81
C TYR A 416 -16.57 -15.42 11.37
N ARG A 417 -16.61 -14.42 10.48
CA ARG A 417 -16.28 -14.56 9.06
C ARG A 417 -15.37 -13.40 8.64
N TYR A 418 -14.26 -13.72 8.00
CA TYR A 418 -13.31 -12.69 7.59
C TYR A 418 -13.93 -11.77 6.53
N LYS A 419 -13.77 -10.48 6.74
CA LYS A 419 -14.25 -9.40 5.89
C LYS A 419 -13.23 -8.27 5.87
N LYS A 420 -13.51 -7.20 5.13
CA LYS A 420 -12.73 -5.98 5.16
C LYS A 420 -13.65 -4.84 5.58
N GLU A 421 -13.33 -4.17 6.69
CA GLU A 421 -14.02 -2.94 7.13
C GLU A 421 -13.34 -1.68 6.59
#